data_AF-A0A2D7V0A6-F1
#
_entry.id   AF-A0A2D7V0A6-F1
#
_cell.length_a   1.000
_cell.length_b   1.000
_cell.length_c   1.000
_cell.angle_alpha   90.00
_cell.angle_beta   90.00
_cell.angle_gamma   90.00
#
_symmetry.space_group_name_H-M   'P 1'
#
loop_
_entity.id
_entity.type
_entity.pdbx_description
1 polymer ?
#
loop_
_entity_poly.entity_id
_entity_poly.type
_entity_poly.pdbx_seq_one_letter_code
_entity_poly.pdbx_strand_id
1 'polypeptide(L)'
;MAKSAFGGESFFLNTYTAGQQGGWVSLAPGQPGDIQHTDIQAGRQIFIQSGSYLASTTNIKTDTKFQGAKGFFSGESLFFIRAYTEDGQPGRTWFNSFGAMKEIQIQPGQIITVDTGHVVAFDDTVSYEIGKVGGMKSFMFGGEGIVMHFSGQGRVWIQTRNLASLASNLIPFWPPSN
;
A
#
# COMPACT_ATOMS: atom_id res chain seq x y z
N MET A 1 7.56 -24.54 -0.59
CA MET A 1 7.81 -23.09 -0.72
C MET A 1 6.61 -22.36 -0.13
N ALA A 2 6.70 -21.94 1.13
CA ALA A 2 5.56 -21.44 1.90
C ALA A 2 5.08 -20.09 1.32
N LYS A 3 3.89 -20.10 0.70
CA LYS A 3 3.13 -18.87 0.41
C LYS A 3 2.69 -18.32 1.76
N SER A 4 3.43 -17.34 2.26
CA SER A 4 3.26 -16.79 3.60
C SER A 4 1.93 -16.07 3.72
N ALA A 5 0.96 -16.72 4.34
CA ALA A 5 -0.24 -16.12 4.90
C ALA A 5 0.14 -15.36 6.17
N PHE A 6 0.07 -14.03 6.14
CA PHE A 6 0.14 -13.19 7.34
C PHE A 6 -0.73 -11.96 7.13
N GLY A 7 -1.67 -11.71 8.06
CA GLY A 7 -2.59 -10.58 8.01
C GLY A 7 -3.99 -10.89 7.46
N GLY A 8 -4.29 -12.15 7.09
CA GLY A 8 -5.59 -12.55 6.52
C GLY A 8 -5.72 -12.31 5.02
N GLU A 9 -4.80 -11.56 4.40
CA GLU A 9 -4.73 -11.37 2.95
C GLU A 9 -3.70 -12.33 2.34
N SER A 10 -4.12 -13.12 1.36
CA SER A 10 -3.19 -13.92 0.55
C SER A 10 -2.72 -13.08 -0.63
N PHE A 11 -1.43 -12.71 -0.66
CA PHE A 11 -0.85 -12.08 -1.85
C PHE A 11 -0.66 -13.15 -2.93
N PHE A 12 -1.53 -13.14 -3.94
CA PHE A 12 -1.53 -14.08 -5.04
C PHE A 12 -1.58 -13.32 -6.37
N LEU A 13 -0.65 -13.64 -7.27
CA LEU A 13 -0.55 -13.02 -8.57
C LEU A 13 -0.93 -14.03 -9.66
N ASN A 14 -1.76 -13.56 -10.59
CA ASN A 14 -2.03 -14.25 -11.85
C ASN A 14 -1.19 -13.63 -12.96
N THR A 15 -0.61 -14.47 -13.81
CA THR A 15 0.12 -14.02 -15.00
C THR A 15 -0.78 -14.17 -16.23
N TYR A 16 -0.99 -13.06 -16.93
CA TYR A 16 -1.73 -13.03 -18.20
C TYR A 16 -0.74 -12.78 -19.34
N THR A 17 -0.71 -13.69 -20.31
CA THR A 17 0.17 -13.60 -21.49
C THR A 17 -0.68 -13.70 -22.74
N ALA A 18 -0.59 -12.71 -23.63
CA ALA A 18 -1.29 -12.74 -24.91
C ALA A 18 -0.63 -13.75 -25.87
N GLY A 19 -1.43 -14.29 -26.80
CA GLY A 19 -0.93 -15.15 -27.88
C GLY A 19 -0.19 -14.36 -28.96
N GLN A 20 0.22 -15.03 -30.04
CA GLN A 20 0.98 -14.42 -31.14
C GLN A 20 0.29 -13.22 -31.80
N GLN A 21 -1.05 -13.17 -31.76
CA GLN A 21 -1.85 -12.09 -32.34
C GLN A 21 -2.04 -10.90 -31.39
N GLY A 22 -1.44 -10.95 -30.19
CA GLY A 22 -1.68 -9.97 -29.13
C GLY A 22 -3.05 -10.16 -28.47
N GLY A 23 -3.41 -9.20 -27.61
CA GLY A 23 -4.66 -9.21 -26.86
C GLY A 23 -4.69 -8.08 -25.84
N TRP A 24 -5.88 -7.87 -25.25
CA TRP A 24 -6.10 -6.84 -24.24
C TRP A 24 -6.55 -7.51 -22.94
N VAL A 25 -6.07 -6.98 -21.82
CA VAL A 25 -6.60 -7.26 -20.49
C VAL A 25 -6.98 -5.94 -19.85
N SER A 26 -8.18 -5.89 -19.27
CA SER A 26 -8.63 -4.76 -18.46
C SER A 26 -8.63 -5.19 -17.01
N LEU A 27 -8.00 -4.39 -16.16
CA LEU A 27 -7.91 -4.63 -14.72
C LEU A 27 -8.62 -3.49 -14.00
N ALA A 28 -9.37 -3.84 -12.96
CA ALA A 28 -10.06 -2.88 -12.11
C ALA A 28 -9.80 -3.24 -10.64
N PRO A 29 -9.47 -2.25 -9.79
CA PRO A 29 -9.39 -2.44 -8.36
C PRO A 29 -10.74 -2.87 -7.77
N GLY A 30 -10.71 -3.62 -6.67
CA GLY A 30 -11.92 -3.98 -5.93
C GLY A 30 -12.54 -2.81 -5.16
N GLN A 31 -11.77 -1.75 -4.92
CA GLN A 31 -12.20 -0.56 -4.18
C GLN A 31 -12.35 0.63 -5.14
N PRO A 32 -13.36 1.50 -4.96
CA PRO A 32 -13.53 2.67 -5.82
C PRO A 32 -12.45 3.71 -5.51
N GLY A 33 -11.71 4.10 -6.54
CA GLY A 33 -10.69 5.12 -6.43
C GLY A 33 -9.84 5.23 -7.69
N ASP A 34 -8.71 5.90 -7.56
CA ASP A 34 -7.79 6.13 -8.68
C ASP A 34 -6.82 4.97 -8.87
N ILE A 35 -6.34 4.81 -10.11
CA ILE A 35 -5.21 3.96 -10.48
C ILE A 35 -4.07 4.86 -10.94
N GLN A 36 -2.88 4.63 -10.41
CA GLN A 36 -1.65 5.23 -10.92
C GLN A 36 -0.62 4.14 -11.27
N HIS A 37 0.43 4.57 -11.96
CA HIS A 37 1.56 3.71 -12.29
C HIS A 37 2.88 4.41 -12.04
N THR A 38 3.93 3.64 -11.79
CA THR A 38 5.30 4.12 -11.84
C THR A 38 6.18 3.13 -12.58
N ASP A 39 7.17 3.66 -13.28
CA ASP A 39 8.29 2.87 -13.78
C ASP A 39 9.31 2.70 -12.65
N ILE A 40 9.77 1.47 -12.46
CA ILE A 40 10.81 1.08 -11.52
C ILE A 40 12.06 0.87 -12.36
N GLN A 41 13.01 1.79 -12.20
CA GLN A 41 14.30 1.72 -12.89
C GLN A 41 15.19 0.63 -12.29
N ALA A 42 16.19 0.19 -13.05
CA ALA A 42 17.17 -0.78 -12.58
C ALA A 42 17.84 -0.33 -11.27
N GLY A 43 17.89 -1.23 -10.29
CA GLY A 43 18.45 -0.96 -8.96
C GLY A 43 17.58 -0.09 -8.05
N ARG A 44 16.36 0.26 -8.46
CA ARG A 44 15.36 0.94 -7.63
C ARG A 44 14.25 -0.01 -7.23
N GLN A 45 13.53 0.37 -6.18
CA GLN A 45 12.34 -0.34 -5.71
C GLN A 45 11.26 0.65 -5.25
N ILE A 46 10.05 0.15 -5.08
CA ILE A 46 8.95 0.88 -4.48
C ILE A 46 8.26 -0.01 -3.45
N PHE A 47 7.72 0.60 -2.40
CA PHE A 47 6.91 -0.08 -1.40
C PHE A 47 5.45 0.30 -1.61
N ILE A 48 4.57 -0.69 -1.72
CA ILE A 48 3.13 -0.51 -2.01
C ILE A 48 2.34 -1.24 -0.93
N GLN A 49 1.33 -0.61 -0.34
CA GLN A 49 0.45 -1.25 0.64
C GLN A 49 -0.28 -2.44 -0.01
N SER A 50 -0.45 -3.57 0.72
CA SER A 50 -0.96 -4.83 0.14
C SER A 50 -2.24 -4.66 -0.68
N GLY A 51 -3.24 -4.00 -0.11
CA GLY A 51 -4.53 -3.75 -0.74
C GLY A 51 -4.50 -2.70 -1.87
N SER A 52 -3.36 -2.05 -2.08
CA SER A 52 -3.15 -1.05 -3.13
C SER A 52 -2.39 -1.62 -4.34
N TYR A 53 -1.76 -2.79 -4.25
CA TYR A 53 -1.07 -3.38 -5.41
C TYR A 53 -2.09 -3.92 -6.42
N LEU A 54 -1.99 -3.48 -7.68
CA LEU A 54 -2.92 -3.90 -8.75
C LEU A 54 -2.27 -4.85 -9.76
N ALA A 55 -1.16 -4.45 -10.36
CA ALA A 55 -0.51 -5.22 -11.43
C ALA A 55 0.93 -4.77 -11.66
N SER A 56 1.71 -5.57 -12.38
CA SER A 56 3.02 -5.15 -12.89
C SER A 56 3.39 -5.86 -14.18
N THR A 57 4.40 -5.34 -14.87
CA THR A 57 5.09 -6.07 -15.95
C THR A 57 5.75 -7.34 -15.39
N THR A 58 5.96 -8.34 -16.25
CA THR A 58 6.42 -9.68 -15.85
C THR A 58 7.86 -9.72 -15.32
N ASN A 59 8.67 -8.69 -15.59
CA ASN A 59 10.02 -8.56 -15.04
C ASN A 59 10.04 -8.01 -13.60
N ILE A 60 8.94 -7.45 -13.10
CA ILE A 60 8.85 -7.02 -11.71
C ILE A 60 8.79 -8.24 -10.80
N LYS A 61 9.69 -8.25 -9.83
CA LYS A 61 9.67 -9.15 -8.68
C LYS A 61 8.99 -8.47 -7.52
N THR A 62 8.27 -9.26 -6.76
CA THR A 62 7.57 -8.83 -5.55
C THR A 62 7.99 -9.73 -4.40
N ASP A 63 8.31 -9.12 -3.28
CA ASP A 63 8.31 -9.81 -2.00
C ASP A 63 7.60 -9.01 -0.93
N THR A 64 7.20 -9.75 0.09
CA THR A 64 6.65 -9.18 1.28
C THR A 64 7.79 -8.68 2.16
N LYS A 65 7.83 -7.38 2.42
CA LYS A 65 8.64 -6.86 3.50
C LYS A 65 7.81 -6.89 4.79
N PHE A 66 7.79 -8.05 5.45
CA PHE A 66 7.16 -8.19 6.77
C PHE A 66 8.02 -7.47 7.82
N GLN A 67 7.49 -6.43 8.44
CA GLN A 67 8.21 -5.61 9.43
C GLN A 67 8.19 -6.18 10.88
N GLY A 68 7.97 -7.48 11.04
CA GLY A 68 7.98 -8.14 12.35
C GLY A 68 6.83 -7.69 13.27
N ALA A 69 7.03 -7.82 14.59
CA ALA A 69 6.07 -7.46 15.64
C ALA A 69 5.62 -5.97 15.62
N LYS A 70 6.29 -5.11 14.83
CA LYS A 70 5.92 -3.70 14.65
C LYS A 70 4.74 -3.46 13.70
N GLY A 71 4.37 -4.45 12.87
CA GLY A 71 3.21 -4.37 11.95
C GLY A 71 1.90 -4.86 12.55
N PHE A 72 1.90 -5.33 13.80
CA PHE A 72 0.76 -5.92 14.52
C PHE A 72 0.19 -4.98 15.59
N PHE A 73 0.14 -3.68 15.31
CA PHE A 73 -0.40 -2.71 16.27
C PHE A 73 -1.79 -2.23 15.81
N SER A 74 -2.78 -2.39 16.70
CA SER A 74 -4.14 -1.83 16.64
C SER A 74 -5.23 -2.54 15.80
N GLY A 75 -4.92 -3.61 15.07
CA GLY A 75 -5.93 -4.33 14.27
C GLY A 75 -5.87 -4.06 12.76
N GLU A 76 -5.08 -3.06 12.34
CA GLU A 76 -4.63 -2.89 10.95
C GLU A 76 -3.26 -3.59 10.78
N SER A 77 -3.16 -4.52 9.83
CA SER A 77 -1.86 -5.11 9.47
C SER A 77 -1.18 -4.19 8.45
N LEU A 78 -0.21 -3.40 8.89
CA LEU A 78 0.61 -2.60 7.99
C LEU A 78 1.56 -3.49 7.21
N PHE A 79 1.16 -3.81 5.98
CA PHE A 79 1.88 -4.71 5.09
C PHE A 79 2.23 -4.01 3.79
N PHE A 80 3.52 -3.98 3.48
CA PHE A 80 4.03 -3.44 2.22
C PHE A 80 4.62 -4.53 1.36
N ILE A 81 4.19 -4.55 0.10
CA ILE A 81 4.80 -5.29 -1.00
C ILE A 81 5.95 -4.44 -1.51
N ARG A 82 7.14 -5.03 -1.57
CA ARG A 82 8.31 -4.46 -2.23
C ARG A 82 8.31 -4.91 -3.68
N ALA A 83 8.24 -3.97 -4.61
CA ALA A 83 8.32 -4.23 -6.04
C ALA A 83 9.65 -3.71 -6.62
N TYR A 84 10.36 -4.54 -7.37
CA TYR A 84 11.71 -4.24 -7.89
C TYR A 84 12.04 -5.05 -9.15
N THR A 85 13.09 -4.67 -9.86
CA THR A 85 13.61 -5.37 -11.06
C THR A 85 14.94 -6.05 -10.75
N GLU A 86 15.19 -7.25 -11.28
CA GLU A 86 16.48 -7.97 -11.14
C GLU A 86 17.26 -8.08 -12.46
N ASP A 87 16.58 -7.95 -13.60
CA ASP A 87 17.14 -8.14 -14.94
C ASP A 87 17.84 -6.89 -15.50
N GLY A 88 17.90 -5.81 -14.71
CA GLY A 88 18.49 -4.54 -15.11
C GLY A 88 17.64 -3.76 -16.15
N GLN A 89 16.42 -4.23 -16.46
CA GLN A 89 15.50 -3.52 -17.33
C GLN A 89 14.42 -2.80 -16.50
N PRO A 90 13.97 -1.61 -16.91
CA PRO A 90 12.84 -0.97 -16.25
C PRO A 90 11.60 -1.86 -16.29
N GLY A 91 10.87 -1.92 -15.19
CA GLY A 91 9.55 -2.55 -15.11
C GLY A 91 8.51 -1.53 -14.70
N ARG A 92 7.24 -1.80 -14.97
CA ARG A 92 6.13 -0.91 -14.58
C ARG A 92 5.26 -1.61 -13.56
N THR A 93 4.82 -0.85 -12.56
CA THR A 93 3.81 -1.30 -11.59
C THR A 93 2.64 -0.34 -11.60
N TRP A 94 1.44 -0.89 -11.38
CA TRP A 94 0.19 -0.17 -11.19
C TRP A 94 -0.32 -0.42 -9.79
N PHE A 95 -0.82 0.63 -9.16
CA PHE A 95 -1.40 0.58 -7.84
C PHE A 95 -2.65 1.46 -7.77
N ASN A 96 -3.53 1.14 -6.83
CA ASN A 96 -4.82 1.79 -6.66
C ASN A 96 -4.97 2.44 -5.29
N SER A 97 -6.05 3.19 -5.12
CA SER A 97 -6.43 3.83 -3.87
C SER A 97 -7.91 3.59 -3.56
N PHE A 98 -8.30 3.85 -2.32
CA PHE A 98 -9.70 4.08 -1.96
C PHE A 98 -9.98 5.59 -1.91
N GLY A 99 -10.84 6.05 -2.81
CA GLY A 99 -11.03 7.48 -3.08
C GLY A 99 -9.95 8.04 -4.02
N ALA A 100 -9.74 9.35 -3.98
CA ALA A 100 -8.72 10.02 -4.78
C ALA A 100 -7.30 9.71 -4.26
N MET A 101 -6.34 9.61 -5.18
CA MET A 101 -4.92 9.44 -4.90
C MET A 101 -4.16 10.76 -5.01
N LYS A 102 -3.26 11.02 -4.06
CA LYS A 102 -2.39 12.19 -4.07
C LYS A 102 -0.93 11.78 -3.93
N GLU A 103 -0.10 12.23 -4.87
CA GLU A 103 1.35 12.15 -4.77
C GLU A 103 1.88 13.35 -3.97
N ILE A 104 2.77 13.09 -3.00
CA ILE A 104 3.44 14.10 -2.21
C ILE A 104 4.95 13.91 -2.37
N GLN A 105 5.61 14.92 -2.94
CA GLN A 105 7.06 14.98 -3.00
C GLN A 105 7.64 15.40 -1.64
N ILE A 106 8.56 14.60 -1.12
CA ILE A 106 9.32 14.85 0.09
C ILE A 106 10.66 15.46 -0.32
N GLN A 107 10.92 16.67 0.18
CA GLN A 107 12.20 17.36 -0.01
C GLN A 107 13.19 17.03 1.12
N PRO A 108 14.51 17.14 0.89
CA PRO A 108 15.49 16.96 1.94
C PRO A 108 15.20 17.83 3.17
N GLY A 109 15.20 17.22 4.36
CA GLY A 109 14.89 17.90 5.64
C GLY A 109 13.39 18.05 5.94
N GLN A 110 12.50 17.66 5.03
CA GLN A 110 11.06 17.66 5.24
C GLN A 110 10.59 16.35 5.90
N ILE A 111 9.61 16.46 6.79
CA ILE A 111 8.88 15.32 7.35
C ILE A 111 7.42 15.41 6.92
N ILE A 112 6.89 14.34 6.33
CA ILE A 112 5.47 14.19 6.02
C ILE A 112 4.88 13.15 6.96
N THR A 113 3.91 13.55 7.78
CA THR A 113 3.18 12.63 8.66
C THR A 113 1.88 12.22 8.01
N VAL A 114 1.62 10.92 7.92
CA VAL A 114 0.40 10.35 7.31
C VAL A 114 -0.21 9.32 8.26
N ASP A 115 -1.53 9.32 8.39
CA ASP A 115 -2.26 8.21 9.01
C ASP A 115 -1.98 6.90 8.24
N THR A 116 -1.77 5.81 8.98
CA THR A 116 -1.39 4.51 8.43
C THR A 116 -2.38 3.96 7.41
N GLY A 117 -3.69 4.15 7.62
CA GLY A 117 -4.73 3.68 6.72
C GLY A 117 -4.87 4.51 5.43
N HIS A 118 -4.08 5.58 5.31
CA HIS A 118 -4.06 6.47 4.16
C HIS A 118 -2.81 6.33 3.29
N VAL A 119 -1.85 5.46 3.64
CA VAL A 119 -0.64 5.23 2.84
C VAL A 119 -0.92 4.24 1.71
N VAL A 120 -0.59 4.63 0.47
CA VAL A 120 -0.74 3.79 -0.73
C VAL A 120 0.61 3.19 -1.14
N ALA A 121 1.62 4.04 -1.34
CA ALA A 121 2.94 3.63 -1.76
C ALA A 121 4.01 4.67 -1.40
N PHE A 122 5.29 4.32 -1.45
CA PHE A 122 6.40 5.27 -1.32
C PHE A 122 7.69 4.77 -1.97
N ASP A 123 8.48 5.72 -2.47
CA ASP A 123 9.79 5.44 -3.07
C ASP A 123 10.77 4.86 -2.03
N ASP A 124 11.72 4.06 -2.49
CA ASP A 124 12.77 3.42 -1.69
C ASP A 124 13.80 4.35 -1.04
N THR A 125 13.82 5.60 -1.47
CA THR A 125 14.65 6.66 -0.91
C THR A 125 13.96 7.39 0.24
N VAL A 126 12.71 7.05 0.51
CA VAL A 126 11.95 7.55 1.64
C VAL A 126 12.07 6.56 2.81
N SER A 127 12.56 7.06 3.93
CA SER A 127 12.53 6.35 5.21
C SER A 127 11.24 6.69 5.95
N TYR A 128 10.79 5.79 6.83
CA TYR A 128 9.65 6.07 7.68
C TYR A 128 9.86 5.59 9.12
N GLU A 129 9.18 6.27 10.03
CA GLU A 129 9.05 5.86 11.43
C GLU A 129 7.58 5.75 11.81
N ILE A 130 7.22 4.73 12.59
CA ILE A 130 5.87 4.56 13.09
C ILE A 130 5.74 5.31 14.42
N GLY A 131 4.79 6.24 14.48
CA GLY A 131 4.45 7.01 15.67
C GLY A 131 3.02 6.76 16.13
N LYS A 132 2.68 7.31 17.31
CA LYS A 132 1.30 7.40 17.80
C LYS A 132 0.93 8.87 17.91
N VAL A 133 -0.29 9.22 17.53
CA VAL A 133 -0.82 10.57 17.74
C VAL A 133 -1.58 10.61 19.06
N GLY A 134 -1.12 11.44 19.99
CA GLY A 134 -1.74 11.64 21.29
C GLY A 134 -1.49 10.52 22.33
N GLY A 135 -1.94 10.74 23.56
CA GLY A 135 -1.87 9.74 24.65
C GLY A 135 -2.91 8.62 24.51
N MET A 136 -2.89 7.63 25.41
CA MET A 136 -3.82 6.48 25.40
C MET A 136 -5.31 6.84 25.26
N LYS A 137 -5.73 8.01 25.73
CA LYS A 137 -7.12 8.50 25.56
C LYS A 137 -7.45 8.85 24.11
N SER A 138 -6.54 9.47 23.35
CA SER A 138 -6.79 9.84 21.95
C SER A 138 -6.96 8.59 21.06
N PHE A 139 -6.14 7.56 21.31
CA PHE A 139 -6.19 6.27 20.64
C PHE A 139 -7.54 5.54 20.84
N MET A 140 -8.16 5.66 22.02
CA MET A 140 -9.43 4.99 22.32
C MET A 140 -10.67 5.73 21.83
N PHE A 141 -10.61 7.05 21.68
CA PHE A 141 -11.80 7.87 21.36
C PHE A 141 -11.79 8.45 19.93
N GLY A 142 -10.63 8.52 19.26
CA GLY A 142 -10.49 9.18 17.95
C GLY A 142 -10.45 8.24 16.74
N GLY A 143 -10.30 6.93 16.93
CA GLY A 143 -10.14 5.96 15.83
C GLY A 143 -8.81 6.04 15.08
N GLU A 144 -8.11 7.18 15.12
CA GLU A 144 -6.78 7.41 14.57
C GLU A 144 -5.73 7.15 15.65
N GLY A 145 -4.99 6.06 15.51
CA GLY A 145 -4.09 5.58 16.56
C GLY A 145 -2.61 5.56 16.20
N ILE A 146 -2.30 5.46 14.91
CA ILE A 146 -0.95 5.19 14.42
C ILE A 146 -0.71 6.05 13.17
N VAL A 147 0.46 6.66 13.11
CA VAL A 147 0.91 7.45 11.97
C VAL A 147 2.28 6.98 11.50
N MET A 148 2.60 7.30 10.26
CA MET A 148 3.92 7.15 9.67
C MET A 148 4.53 8.52 9.38
N HIS A 149 5.74 8.73 9.87
CA HIS A 149 6.54 9.91 9.60
C HIS A 149 7.53 9.59 8.49
N PHE A 150 7.30 10.11 7.29
CA PHE A 150 8.15 9.92 6.13
C PHE A 150 9.20 11.03 6.01
N SER A 151 10.45 10.66 5.74
CA SER A 151 11.56 11.59 5.54
C SER A 151 12.54 11.06 4.48
N GLY A 152 13.39 11.95 3.96
CA GLY A 152 14.34 11.63 2.89
C GLY A 152 14.09 12.49 1.65
N GLN A 153 14.34 11.94 0.46
CA GLN A 153 14.05 12.60 -0.80
C GLN A 153 13.38 11.60 -1.74
N GLY A 154 12.12 11.82 -2.06
CA GLY A 154 11.32 10.90 -2.87
C GLY A 154 9.84 11.20 -2.74
N ARG A 155 8.98 10.26 -3.10
CA ARG A 155 7.53 10.44 -3.10
C ARG A 155 6.84 9.49 -2.14
N VAL A 156 5.71 9.95 -1.60
CA VAL A 156 4.70 9.12 -0.94
C VAL A 156 3.37 9.36 -1.63
N TRP A 157 2.66 8.29 -1.94
CA TRP A 157 1.28 8.33 -2.44
C TRP A 157 0.34 8.05 -1.29
N ILE A 158 -0.70 8.87 -1.18
CA ILE A 158 -1.73 8.75 -0.16
C ILE A 158 -3.11 8.66 -0.80
N GLN A 159 -4.07 8.16 -0.03
CA GLN A 159 -5.48 8.09 -0.42
C GLN A 159 -6.35 8.99 0.47
N THR A 160 -7.50 9.41 -0.06
CA THR A 160 -8.40 10.35 0.63
C THR A 160 -9.45 9.69 1.52
N ARG A 161 -9.62 8.36 1.42
CA ARG A 161 -10.57 7.61 2.24
C ARG A 161 -9.89 6.41 2.90
N ASN A 162 -10.41 6.01 4.06
CA ASN A 162 -9.98 4.81 4.79
C ASN A 162 -11.14 3.79 4.81
N LEU A 163 -10.87 2.58 4.33
CA LEU A 163 -11.86 1.51 4.24
C LEU A 163 -12.28 1.00 5.61
N ALA A 164 -11.36 0.89 6.58
CA ALA A 164 -11.65 0.49 7.95
C ALA A 164 -12.54 1.52 8.66
N SER A 165 -12.28 2.81 8.46
CA SER A 165 -13.16 3.88 8.97
C SER A 165 -14.56 3.81 8.34
N LEU A 166 -14.65 3.57 7.02
CA LEU A 166 -15.95 3.38 6.37
C LEU A 166 -16.68 2.17 6.94
N ALA A 167 -16.01 1.02 7.05
CA ALA A 167 -16.59 -0.20 7.60
C ALA A 167 -17.10 0.04 9.02
N SER A 168 -16.31 0.70 9.88
CA SER A 168 -16.69 1.03 11.25
C SER A 168 -17.96 1.88 11.33
N ASN A 169 -18.12 2.84 10.41
CA ASN A 169 -19.33 3.65 10.31
C ASN A 169 -20.56 2.87 9.79
N LEU A 170 -20.34 1.77 9.06
CA LEU A 170 -21.41 0.94 8.52
C LEU A 170 -21.84 -0.19 9.46
N ILE A 171 -20.95 -0.67 10.34
CA ILE A 171 -21.22 -1.76 11.30
C ILE A 171 -22.55 -1.59 12.07
N PRO A 172 -22.91 -0.40 12.60
CA PRO A 172 -24.17 -0.23 13.34
C PRO A 172 -25.44 -0.50 12.50
N PHE A 173 -25.32 -0.50 11.17
CA PHE A 173 -26.40 -0.76 10.24
C PHE A 173 -26.40 -2.21 9.72
N TRP A 174 -25.42 -3.03 10.12
CA TRP A 174 -25.37 -4.43 9.73
C TRP A 174 -26.47 -5.21 10.46
N PRO A 175 -27.25 -6.07 9.79
CA PRO A 175 -28.16 -6.98 10.48
C PRO A 175 -27.41 -7.79 11.55
N PRO A 176 -28.00 -8.01 12.74
CA PRO A 176 -27.39 -8.83 13.77
C PRO A 176 -27.07 -10.22 13.21
N SER A 177 -25.89 -10.72 13.54
CA SER A 177 -25.53 -12.11 13.26
C SER A 177 -26.46 -13.03 14.07
N ASN A 178 -27.29 -13.81 13.36
CA ASN A 178 -28.08 -14.90 13.96
C ASN A 178 -27.19 -15.98 14.57
#